data_AF-B1HY18-F1
#
_entry.id   AF-B1HY18-F1
#
_cell.length_a   1.000
_cell.length_b   1.000
_cell.length_c   1.000
_cell.angle_alpha   90.00
_cell.angle_beta   90.00
_cell.angle_gamma   90.00
#
_symmetry.space_group_name_H-M   'P 1'
#
loop_
_entity.id
_entity.type
_entity.pdbx_description
1 polymer ?
#
loop_
_entity_poly.entity_id
_entity_poly.type
_entity_poly.pdbx_seq_one_letter_code
_entity_poly.pdbx_strand_id
1 'polypeptide(L)' 'MIGVTNMYPNWIIQRAYLTPLRKALTYKEQSWTFQELNDLSIKRARQLVGLGIQQGDADCHYGSK' A
#
# COMPACT_ATOMS: atom_id res chain seq x y z
N MET A 1 -6.07 19.43 19.97
CA MET A 1 -5.06 18.35 19.85
C MET A 1 -5.58 17.41 18.78
N ILE A 2 -5.21 17.62 17.52
CA ILE A 2 -5.63 16.75 16.42
C ILE A 2 -4.79 15.48 16.49
N GLY A 3 -5.45 14.34 16.75
CA GLY A 3 -4.79 13.04 16.71
C GLY A 3 -4.23 12.84 15.32
N VAL A 4 -2.90 12.80 15.21
CA VAL A 4 -2.23 12.37 13.99
C VAL A 4 -2.72 10.95 13.71
N THR A 5 -3.58 10.80 12.70
CA THR A 5 -3.85 9.50 12.10
C THR A 5 -2.48 8.99 11.70
N ASN A 6 -1.99 7.93 12.35
CA ASN A 6 -0.68 7.35 12.08
C ASN A 6 -0.75 6.63 10.72
N MET A 7 -0.95 7.41 9.66
CA MET A 7 -0.81 6.99 8.28
C MET A 7 0.67 6.66 8.15
N TYR A 8 0.97 5.37 8.09
CA TYR A 8 2.31 4.89 7.81
C TYR A 8 2.87 5.74 6.65
N PRO A 9 4.07 6.32 6.80
CA PRO A 9 4.63 7.16 5.75
C PRO A 9 4.61 6.36 4.46
N ASN A 10 4.01 6.92 3.41
CA ASN A 10 3.88 6.23 2.14
C ASN A 10 5.23 6.22 1.41
N TRP A 11 6.15 5.44 1.97
CA TRP A 11 7.53 5.30 1.53
C TRP A 11 7.60 4.68 0.13
N ILE A 12 6.60 3.87 -0.25
CA ILE A 12 6.49 3.32 -1.60
C ILE A 12 6.23 4.43 -2.61
N ILE A 13 5.27 5.34 -2.36
CA ILE A 13 5.03 6.50 -3.23
C ILE A 13 6.28 7.38 -3.31
N GLN A 14 6.89 7.71 -2.16
CA GLN A 14 8.08 8.56 -2.13
C GLN A 14 9.23 7.96 -2.95
N ARG A 15 9.45 6.65 -2.85
CA ARG A 15 10.52 5.95 -3.57
C ARG A 15 10.20 5.68 -5.03
N ALA A 16 8.92 5.54 -5.37
CA ALA A 16 8.46 5.49 -6.76
C ALA A 16 8.75 6.81 -7.48
N TYR A 17 8.68 7.95 -6.77
CA TYR A 17 9.08 9.24 -7.33
C TYR A 17 10.61 9.42 -7.40
N LEU A 18 11.33 9.13 -6.30
CA LEU A 18 12.77 9.42 -6.20
C LEU A 18 13.66 8.44 -6.98
N THR A 19 13.30 7.15 -6.97
CA THR A 19 14.10 6.07 -7.57
C THR A 19 13.20 5.02 -8.22
N PRO A 20 12.41 5.38 -9.26
CA PRO A 20 11.35 4.53 -9.81
C PRO A 20 11.84 3.15 -10.25
N LEU A 21 12.98 3.09 -10.93
CA LEU A 21 13.54 1.88 -11.55
C LEU A 21 14.34 0.99 -10.58
N ARG A 22 14.56 1.44 -9.34
CA ARG A 22 15.30 0.64 -8.36
C ARG A 22 14.41 -0.50 -7.89
N LYS A 23 14.97 -1.72 -7.81
CA LYS A 23 14.27 -2.89 -7.25
C LYS A 23 13.84 -2.58 -5.80
N ALA A 24 12.56 -2.80 -5.53
CA ALA A 24 11.90 -2.53 -4.26
C ALA A 24 11.54 -3.82 -3.51
N LEU A 25 11.09 -4.84 -4.25
CA LEU A 25 10.69 -6.14 -3.71
C LEU A 25 11.15 -7.25 -4.65
N THR A 26 11.70 -8.31 -4.07
CA THR A 26 11.97 -9.57 -4.78
C THR A 26 11.30 -10.69 -4.02
N TYR A 27 10.50 -11.50 -4.71
CA TYR A 27 9.87 -12.69 -4.15
C TYR A 27 9.92 -13.81 -5.19
N LYS A 28 10.53 -14.94 -4.79
CA LYS A 28 10.89 -16.03 -5.70
C LYS A 28 11.71 -15.49 -6.88
N GLU A 29 11.29 -15.78 -8.11
CA GLU A 29 11.94 -15.35 -9.36
C GLU A 29 11.44 -13.98 -9.86
N GLN A 30 10.48 -13.37 -9.15
CA GLN A 30 9.90 -12.10 -9.55
C GLN A 30 10.55 -10.95 -8.76
N SER A 31 10.90 -9.89 -9.47
CA SER A 31 11.33 -8.62 -8.87
C SER A 31 10.45 -7.51 -9.38
N TRP A 32 10.15 -6.55 -8.50
CA TRP A 32 9.43 -5.33 -8.83
C TRP A 32 10.26 -4.12 -8.45
N THR A 33 10.25 -3.14 -9.32
CA THR A 33 10.76 -1.79 -9.07
C THR A 33 9.79 -1.01 -8.16
N PHE A 34 10.23 0.14 -7.64
CA PHE A 34 9.37 1.00 -6.83
C PHE A 34 8.15 1.48 -7.61
N GLN A 35 8.32 1.80 -8.89
CA GLN A 35 7.22 2.20 -9.77
C GLN A 35 6.21 1.07 -9.94
N GLU A 36 6.66 -0.13 -10.31
CA GLU A 36 5.77 -1.28 -10.52
C GLU A 36 5.03 -1.67 -9.23
N LEU A 37 5.72 -1.62 -8.09
CA LEU A 37 5.12 -1.91 -6.79
C LEU A 37 4.02 -0.89 -6.44
N ASN A 38 4.27 0.39 -6.71
CA ASN A 38 3.28 1.46 -6.52
C ASN A 38 2.06 1.28 -7.43
N ASP A 39 2.28 1.01 -8.71
CA ASP A 39 1.19 0.82 -9.68
C ASP A 39 0.32 -0.39 -9.34
N LEU A 40 0.96 -1.49 -8.90
CA LEU A 40 0.26 -2.66 -8.38
C LEU A 40 -0.56 -2.32 -7.14
N SER A 41 0.02 -1.59 -6.19
CA SER A 41 -0.68 -1.16 -4.98
C SER A 41 -1.93 -0.33 -5.30
N ILE A 42 -1.81 0.66 -6.20
CA ILE A 42 -2.94 1.50 -6.65
C ILE A 42 -4.00 0.64 -7.35
N LYS A 43 -3.58 -0.28 -8.23
CA LYS A 43 -4.51 -1.18 -8.92
C LYS A 43 -5.32 -2.03 -7.94
N ARG A 44 -4.68 -2.59 -6.91
CA ARG A 44 -5.37 -3.37 -5.87
C ARG A 44 -6.29 -2.49 -5.01
N ALA A 45 -5.84 -1.32 -4.60
CA ALA A 45 -6.66 -0.38 -3.85
C ALA A 45 -7.94 -0.01 -4.60
N ARG A 46 -7.84 0.27 -5.91
CA ARG A 46 -9.02 0.53 -6.76
C ARG A 46 -9.97 -0.67 -6.84
N GLN A 47 -9.44 -1.89 -6.90
CA GLN A 47 -10.26 -3.11 -6.88
C GLN A 47 -11.02 -3.25 -5.55
N LEU A 48 -10.36 -3.00 -4.41
CA LEU A 48 -10.99 -3.05 -3.10
C LEU A 48 -12.11 -2.00 -2.96
N VAL A 49 -11.86 -0.77 -3.40
CA VAL A 49 -12.88 0.30 -3.45
C VAL A 49 -14.04 -0.10 -4.36
N GLY A 50 -13.76 -0.72 -5.51
CA GLY A 50 -14.79 -1.24 -6.41
C GLY A 50 -15.64 -2.37 -5.81
N LEU A 51 -15.11 -3.10 -4.81
CA LEU A 51 -15.83 -4.09 -4.02
C LEU A 51 -16.60 -3.48 -2.84
N GLY A 52 -16.59 -2.16 -2.70
CA GLY A 52 -17.30 -1.43 -1.64
C GLY A 52 -16.49 -1.24 -0.36
N ILE A 53 -15.22 -1.66 -0.32
CA ILE A 53 -14.35 -1.49 0.85
C ILE A 53 -13.96 -0.01 0.97
N GLN A 54 -14.38 0.63 2.05
CA GLN A 54 -14.09 2.03 2.35
C GLN A 54 -13.00 2.20 3.41
N GLN A 55 -12.46 3.40 3.48
CA GLN A 55 -11.52 3.77 4.53
C GLN A 55 -12.23 3.65 5.90
N GLY A 56 -11.78 2.72 6.73
CA GLY A 56 -12.41 2.40 8.02
C GLY A 56 -13.03 1.00 8.09
N ASP A 57 -13.29 0.34 6.95
CA ASP A 57 -13.80 -1.04 6.93
C ASP A 57 -12.77 -2.07 7.42
N ALA A 58 -11.49 -1.68 7.42
CA ALA A 58 -10.40 -2.49 7.95
C ALA A 58 -10.32 -2.46 9.50
N ASP A 59 -11.39 -2.07 10.20
CA ASP A 59 -11.56 -2.41 11.62
C ASP A 59 -11.90 -3.90 11.72
N CYS A 60 -10.92 -4.75 11.45
CA CYS A 60 -10.97 -6.11 11.92
C CYS A 60 -10.79 -6.06 13.43
N HIS A 61 -11.90 -6.24 14.15
CA HIS A 61 -11.92 -6.62 15.56
C HIS A 61 -11.18 -7.96 15.72
N TYR A 62 -9.84 -7.96 15.66
CA TYR A 62 -9.02 -9.13 15.93
C TYR A 62 -8.82 -9.23 17.43
N GLY A 63 -9.82 -9.77 18.10
CA GLY A 63 -9.78 -10.04 19.53
C GLY A 63 -11.15 -10.41 20.04
N SER A 64 -11.48 -11.70 20.02
CA SER A 64 -12.35 -12.40 20.98
C SER A 64 -12.52 -13.87 20.59
N LYS A 65 -11.56 -14.71 20.96
CA LYS A 65 -11.78 -15.91 21.80
C LYS A 65 -10.44 -16.59 22.09
#